data_AF-A0A231RVE7-F1
#
_entry.id   AF-A0A231RVE7-F1
#
_cell.length_a   1.000
_cell.length_b   1.000
_cell.length_c   1.000
_cell.angle_alpha   90.00
_cell.angle_beta   90.00
_cell.angle_gamma   90.00
#
_symmetry.space_group_name_H-M   'P 1'
#
loop_
_entity.id
_entity.type
_entity.pdbx_description
1 polymer ?
#
loop_
_entity_poly.entity_id
_entity_poly.type
_entity_poly.pdbx_seq_one_letter_code
_entity_poly.pdbx_strand_id
1 'polypeptide(L)'
;MDLSKYVSKVNDWYERLPSEEQRNVLESIEKGRKFLIQFMQSKQQKEILDCFLRLWSDLFERLKTVSEEEAEAYLKSEGLVDGTLRKAIIEQINKNLDIYFDAKQLRDMDIQDFNKLLLLIIKDMFADRKFRTAGRLAEEYGSTKEEVAKSFKSIKFTVSVFYKGNMSFEDLEKFSKSDLGLSNDKIGALVERIMEFSDKLERYFIFEQLMEIRAGINEISATLEQNK
;
A
#
# COMPACT_ATOMS: atom_id res chain seq x y z
N MET A 1 7.88 21.62 5.38
CA MET A 1 7.01 22.20 4.33
C MET A 1 5.76 22.69 5.05
N ASP A 2 5.24 23.88 4.73
CA ASP A 2 4.05 24.42 5.41
C ASP A 2 2.78 23.74 4.85
N LEU A 3 2.18 22.83 5.62
CA LEU A 3 0.96 22.10 5.22
C LEU A 3 -0.30 22.95 5.32
N SER A 4 -0.30 23.97 6.17
CA SER A 4 -1.47 24.77 6.53
C SER A 4 -2.16 25.33 5.28
N LYS A 5 -1.38 25.75 4.28
CA LYS A 5 -1.92 26.24 3.00
C LYS A 5 -2.72 25.19 2.23
N TYR A 6 -2.28 23.93 2.21
CA TYR A 6 -2.96 22.85 1.50
C TYR A 6 -4.19 22.38 2.28
N VAL A 7 -4.04 22.28 3.61
CA VAL A 7 -5.11 21.89 4.52
C VAL A 7 -6.27 22.88 4.47
N SER A 8 -6.00 24.18 4.55
CA SER A 8 -7.02 25.23 4.46
C SER A 8 -7.79 25.14 3.13
N LYS A 9 -7.13 24.94 2.00
CA LYS A 9 -7.81 24.78 0.70
C LYS A 9 -8.72 23.56 0.64
N VAL A 10 -8.28 22.44 1.20
CA VAL A 10 -9.09 21.20 1.26
C VAL A 10 -10.30 21.41 2.17
N ASN A 11 -10.09 22.01 3.34
CA ASN A 11 -11.15 22.28 4.32
C ASN A 11 -12.20 23.23 3.75
N ASP A 12 -11.78 24.38 3.22
CA ASP A 12 -12.67 25.39 2.63
C ASP A 12 -13.48 24.83 1.46
N TRP A 13 -12.86 23.99 0.63
CA TRP A 13 -13.54 23.34 -0.48
C TRP A 13 -14.58 22.33 0.03
N TYR A 14 -14.20 21.46 0.96
CA TYR A 14 -15.07 20.41 1.48
C TYR A 14 -16.30 20.98 2.19
N GLU A 15 -16.12 22.01 3.01
CA GLU A 15 -17.21 22.68 3.74
C GLU A 15 -18.23 23.36 2.81
N ARG A 16 -17.82 23.75 1.59
CA ARG A 16 -18.72 24.38 0.59
C ARG A 16 -19.50 23.36 -0.24
N LEU A 17 -19.15 22.08 -0.17
CA LEU A 17 -19.86 21.05 -0.91
C LEU A 17 -21.25 20.80 -0.32
N PRO A 18 -22.27 20.50 -1.15
CA PRO A 18 -23.52 19.92 -0.66
C PRO A 18 -23.26 18.62 0.10
N SER A 19 -24.11 18.31 1.08
CA SER A 19 -23.92 17.14 1.96
C SER A 19 -23.82 15.81 1.21
N GLU A 20 -24.51 15.67 0.07
CA GLU A 20 -24.40 14.49 -0.79
C GLU A 20 -23.00 14.36 -1.41
N GLU A 21 -22.43 15.47 -1.89
CA GLU A 21 -21.08 15.48 -2.46
C GLU A 21 -20.01 15.28 -1.38
N GLN A 22 -20.23 15.82 -0.17
CA GLN A 22 -19.37 15.53 0.98
C GLN A 22 -19.32 14.03 1.29
N ARG A 23 -20.47 13.33 1.22
CA ARG A 23 -20.53 11.87 1.38
C ARG A 23 -19.77 11.16 0.26
N ASN A 24 -19.96 11.56 -0.99
CA ASN A 24 -19.25 10.97 -2.14
C ASN A 24 -17.73 11.11 -2.01
N VAL A 25 -17.24 12.23 -1.47
CA VAL A 25 -15.81 12.43 -1.17
C VAL A 25 -15.34 11.43 -0.12
N LEU A 26 -16.06 11.29 1.00
CA LEU A 26 -15.71 10.33 2.05
C LEU A 26 -15.69 8.90 1.52
N GLU A 27 -16.71 8.48 0.78
CA GLU A 27 -16.76 7.15 0.16
C GLU A 27 -15.60 6.93 -0.83
N SER A 28 -15.20 7.97 -1.56
CA SER A 28 -14.06 7.89 -2.49
C SER A 28 -12.73 7.76 -1.74
N ILE A 29 -12.59 8.42 -0.58
CA ILE A 29 -11.44 8.28 0.31
C ILE A 29 -11.40 6.85 0.87
N GLU A 30 -12.51 6.33 1.38
CA GLU A 30 -12.59 4.96 1.93
C GLU A 30 -12.27 3.86 0.91
N LYS A 31 -12.68 4.06 -0.36
CA LYS A 31 -12.32 3.16 -1.47
C LYS A 31 -10.85 3.28 -1.88
N GLY A 32 -10.20 4.39 -1.50
CA GLY A 32 -8.77 4.60 -1.63
C GLY A 32 -8.36 5.63 -2.67
N ARG A 33 -7.07 5.94 -2.68
CA ARG A 33 -6.47 7.05 -3.44
C ARG A 33 -6.85 7.07 -4.93
N LYS A 34 -6.95 5.92 -5.59
CA LYS A 34 -7.35 5.82 -7.02
C LYS A 34 -8.77 6.35 -7.25
N PHE A 35 -9.71 6.01 -6.38
CA PHE A 35 -11.11 6.43 -6.49
C PHE A 35 -11.25 7.93 -6.19
N LEU A 36 -10.54 8.44 -5.18
CA LEU A 36 -10.46 9.88 -4.94
C LEU A 36 -9.93 10.64 -6.16
N ILE A 37 -8.86 10.16 -6.82
CA ILE A 37 -8.34 10.78 -8.05
C ILE A 37 -9.41 10.81 -9.15
N GLN A 38 -10.08 9.68 -9.40
CA GLN A 38 -11.13 9.58 -10.42
C GLN A 38 -12.31 10.52 -10.13
N PHE A 39 -12.76 10.57 -8.86
CA PHE A 39 -13.82 11.47 -8.43
C PHE A 39 -13.43 12.93 -8.69
N MET A 40 -12.26 13.37 -8.23
CA MET A 40 -11.79 14.75 -8.37
C MET A 40 -11.57 15.15 -9.84
N GLN A 41 -11.07 14.22 -10.67
CA GLN A 41 -10.91 14.44 -12.11
C GLN A 41 -12.26 14.59 -12.81
N SER A 42 -13.26 13.78 -12.47
CA SER A 42 -14.61 13.90 -13.07
C SER A 42 -15.29 15.23 -12.74
N LYS A 43 -14.97 15.81 -11.58
CA LYS A 43 -15.44 17.14 -11.14
C LYS A 43 -14.52 18.30 -11.57
N GLN A 44 -13.48 18.02 -12.36
CA GLN A 44 -12.49 18.99 -12.84
C GLN A 44 -11.76 19.77 -11.71
N GLN A 45 -11.60 19.16 -10.53
CA GLN A 45 -11.02 19.79 -9.33
C GLN A 45 -9.50 19.54 -9.21
N LYS A 46 -8.73 19.90 -10.23
CA LYS A 46 -7.29 19.56 -10.29
C LYS A 46 -6.47 20.17 -9.15
N GLU A 47 -6.70 21.44 -8.82
CA GLU A 47 -5.95 22.14 -7.77
C GLU A 47 -6.21 21.55 -6.39
N ILE A 48 -7.45 21.19 -6.10
CA ILE A 48 -7.83 20.57 -4.82
C ILE A 48 -7.27 19.14 -4.74
N LEU A 49 -7.29 18.40 -5.86
CA LEU A 49 -6.65 17.09 -5.92
C LEU A 49 -5.16 17.18 -5.56
N ASP A 50 -4.43 18.16 -6.11
CA ASP A 50 -3.01 18.35 -5.79
C ASP A 50 -2.80 18.64 -4.29
N CYS A 51 -3.72 19.38 -3.66
CA CYS A 51 -3.67 19.64 -2.22
C CYS A 51 -3.93 18.35 -1.40
N PHE A 52 -4.93 17.55 -1.79
CA PHE A 52 -5.18 16.24 -1.18
C PHE A 52 -3.98 15.31 -1.29
N LEU A 53 -3.34 15.23 -2.46
CA LEU A 53 -2.20 14.35 -2.67
C LEU A 53 -0.99 14.75 -1.81
N ARG A 54 -0.75 16.06 -1.64
CA ARG A 54 0.31 16.56 -0.73
C ARG A 54 0.00 16.25 0.73
N LEU A 55 -1.24 16.53 1.16
CA LEU A 55 -1.71 16.19 2.50
C LEU A 55 -1.54 14.70 2.78
N TRP A 56 -1.95 13.86 1.84
CA TRP A 56 -1.87 12.40 1.94
C TRP A 56 -0.42 11.92 2.06
N SER A 57 0.48 12.44 1.23
CA SER A 57 1.91 12.08 1.28
C SER A 57 2.57 12.48 2.59
N ASP A 58 2.37 13.71 3.07
CA ASP A 58 2.96 14.17 4.33
C ASP A 58 2.40 13.39 5.53
N LEU A 59 1.08 13.17 5.55
CA LEU A 59 0.44 12.43 6.62
C LEU A 59 0.85 10.94 6.62
N PHE A 60 1.05 10.35 5.44
CA PHE A 60 1.59 8.98 5.31
C PHE A 60 2.97 8.84 5.93
N GLU A 61 3.91 9.75 5.62
CA GLU A 61 5.24 9.72 6.25
C GLU A 61 5.18 9.93 7.77
N ARG A 62 4.27 10.80 8.22
CA ARG A 62 4.11 11.07 9.65
C ARG A 62 3.57 9.86 10.41
N LEU A 63 2.50 9.24 9.90
CA LEU A 63 1.84 8.07 10.49
C LEU A 63 2.73 6.81 10.55
N LYS A 64 3.88 6.79 9.86
CA LYS A 64 4.92 5.76 10.09
C LYS A 64 5.54 5.85 11.50
N THR A 65 5.44 7.00 12.18
CA THR A 65 6.21 7.31 13.39
C THR A 65 5.40 7.82 14.58
N VAL A 66 4.12 8.15 14.38
CA VAL A 66 3.25 8.72 15.42
C VAL A 66 1.93 7.95 15.51
N SER A 67 1.22 8.08 16.63
CA SER A 67 -0.09 7.44 16.82
C SER A 67 -1.20 8.10 15.98
N GLU A 68 -2.36 7.44 15.86
CA GLU A 68 -3.52 8.03 15.19
C GLU A 68 -3.99 9.31 15.88
N GLU A 69 -3.96 9.34 17.21
CA GLU A 69 -4.36 10.51 18.01
C GLU A 69 -3.41 11.70 17.79
N GLU A 70 -2.10 11.43 17.71
CA GLU A 70 -1.09 12.45 17.42
C GLU A 70 -1.23 12.99 15.99
N ALA A 71 -1.56 12.13 15.03
CA ALA A 71 -1.85 12.52 13.66
C ALA A 71 -3.15 13.34 13.55
N GLU A 72 -4.20 12.97 14.30
CA GLU A 72 -5.43 13.75 14.35
C GLU A 72 -5.21 15.13 14.95
N ALA A 73 -4.48 15.20 16.07
CA ALA A 73 -4.11 16.47 16.71
C ALA A 73 -3.33 17.37 15.75
N TYR A 74 -2.39 16.80 14.99
CA TYR A 74 -1.62 17.50 13.98
C TYR A 74 -2.50 18.07 12.84
N LEU A 75 -3.38 17.25 12.25
CA LEU A 75 -4.28 17.73 11.20
C LEU A 75 -5.21 18.84 11.69
N LYS A 76 -5.68 18.72 12.94
CA LYS A 76 -6.48 19.76 13.58
C LYS A 76 -5.69 21.05 13.77
N SER A 77 -4.41 20.98 14.17
CA SER A 77 -3.57 22.18 14.31
C SER A 77 -3.21 22.84 12.98
N GLU A 78 -3.13 22.06 11.90
CA GLU A 78 -2.92 22.59 10.53
C GLU A 78 -4.18 23.21 9.91
N GLY A 79 -5.35 23.06 10.57
CA GLY A 79 -6.61 23.70 10.17
C GLY A 79 -7.61 22.78 9.48
N LEU A 80 -7.45 21.45 9.52
CA LEU A 80 -8.46 20.51 9.01
C LEU A 80 -9.51 20.31 10.09
N VAL A 81 -10.60 21.08 10.07
CA VAL A 81 -11.56 21.18 11.18
C VAL A 81 -12.63 20.09 11.13
N ASP A 82 -13.00 19.62 9.94
CA ASP A 82 -13.98 18.54 9.80
C ASP A 82 -13.42 17.20 10.32
N GLY A 83 -14.02 16.70 11.41
CA GLY A 83 -13.59 15.46 12.06
C GLY A 83 -13.86 14.19 11.26
N THR A 84 -14.91 14.19 10.43
CA THR A 84 -15.25 13.04 9.60
C THR A 84 -14.24 12.89 8.47
N LEU A 85 -13.88 14.00 7.83
CA LEU A 85 -12.87 14.06 6.79
C LEU A 85 -11.48 13.69 7.34
N ARG A 86 -11.07 14.24 8.50
CA ARG A 86 -9.81 13.85 9.16
C ARG A 86 -9.75 12.35 9.38
N LYS A 87 -10.79 11.79 10.00
CA LYS A 87 -10.87 10.37 10.34
C LYS A 87 -10.78 9.50 9.08
N ALA A 88 -11.57 9.81 8.04
CA ALA A 88 -11.54 9.04 6.80
C ALA A 88 -10.16 9.04 6.13
N ILE A 89 -9.45 10.18 6.14
CA ILE A 89 -8.09 10.27 5.57
C ILE A 89 -7.10 9.42 6.40
N ILE A 90 -7.11 9.57 7.73
CA ILE A 90 -6.21 8.84 8.63
C ILE A 90 -6.44 7.33 8.51
N GLU A 91 -7.70 6.88 8.62
CA GLU A 91 -8.05 5.46 8.52
C GLU A 91 -7.61 4.86 7.18
N GLN A 92 -7.81 5.58 6.08
CA GLN A 92 -7.38 5.07 4.79
C GLN A 92 -5.86 5.05 4.63
N ILE A 93 -5.15 6.03 5.17
CA ILE A 93 -3.68 6.01 5.19
C ILE A 93 -3.17 4.84 6.04
N ASN A 94 -3.75 4.60 7.21
CA ASN A 94 -3.37 3.49 8.07
C ASN A 94 -3.61 2.13 7.42
N LYS A 95 -4.72 1.94 6.69
CA LYS A 95 -4.91 0.73 5.87
C LYS A 95 -3.79 0.52 4.83
N ASN A 96 -3.24 1.60 4.27
CA ASN A 96 -2.08 1.50 3.37
C ASN A 96 -0.77 1.29 4.14
N LEU A 97 -0.72 1.70 5.41
CA LEU A 97 0.43 1.50 6.28
C LEU A 97 0.46 0.12 6.96
N ASP A 98 -0.66 -0.62 6.96
CA ASP A 98 -0.78 -1.97 7.52
C ASP A 98 0.39 -2.87 7.09
N ILE A 99 0.90 -2.71 5.87
CA ILE A 99 2.02 -3.51 5.36
C ILE A 99 3.34 -3.22 6.13
N TYR A 100 3.57 -1.98 6.55
CA TYR A 100 4.77 -1.61 7.33
C TYR A 100 4.64 -2.02 8.80
N PHE A 101 3.41 -2.03 9.32
CA PHE A 101 3.08 -2.59 10.63
C PHE A 101 3.19 -4.12 10.63
N ASP A 102 2.69 -4.78 9.59
CA ASP A 102 2.79 -6.22 9.36
C ASP A 102 4.26 -6.67 9.20
N ALA A 103 5.13 -5.79 8.71
CA ALA A 103 6.57 -6.03 8.63
C ALA A 103 7.27 -6.05 10.01
N LYS A 104 6.59 -5.66 11.11
CA LYS A 104 7.15 -5.75 12.47
C LYS A 104 7.65 -7.14 12.79
N GLN A 105 6.87 -8.17 12.45
CA GLN A 105 7.29 -9.55 12.70
C GLN A 105 8.59 -9.89 11.96
N LEU A 106 8.73 -9.43 10.71
CA LEU A 106 9.96 -9.63 9.93
C LEU A 106 11.15 -8.90 10.56
N ARG A 107 10.94 -7.72 11.18
CA ARG A 107 11.98 -6.98 11.91
C ARG A 107 12.43 -7.69 13.19
N ASP A 108 11.50 -8.27 13.93
CA ASP A 108 11.76 -8.83 15.26
C ASP A 108 12.28 -10.29 15.23
N MET A 109 12.02 -11.02 14.14
CA MET A 109 12.46 -12.41 13.92
C MET A 109 13.99 -12.55 13.79
N ASP A 110 14.60 -13.67 14.18
CA ASP A 110 16.02 -13.89 13.88
C ASP A 110 16.27 -14.18 12.38
N ILE A 111 17.53 -14.14 11.98
CA ILE A 111 17.90 -14.29 10.56
C ILE A 111 17.66 -15.69 9.99
N GLN A 112 17.72 -16.74 10.81
CA GLN A 112 17.52 -18.12 10.35
C GLN A 112 16.04 -18.36 10.06
N ASP A 113 15.19 -17.96 11.00
CA ASP A 113 13.74 -18.00 10.87
C ASP A 113 13.26 -17.10 9.72
N PHE A 114 13.83 -15.91 9.59
CA PHE A 114 13.54 -15.00 8.46
C PHE A 114 13.85 -15.67 7.12
N ASN A 115 15.03 -16.28 6.98
CA ASN A 115 15.43 -16.97 5.76
C ASN A 115 14.49 -18.14 5.43
N LYS A 116 14.13 -18.95 6.43
CA LYS A 116 13.21 -20.08 6.26
C LYS A 116 11.84 -19.61 5.79
N LEU A 117 11.27 -18.60 6.44
CA LEU A 117 9.96 -18.05 6.11
C LEU A 117 9.95 -17.39 4.72
N LEU A 118 10.98 -16.58 4.43
CA LEU A 118 11.14 -15.93 3.13
C LEU A 118 11.21 -16.94 1.98
N LEU A 119 12.02 -17.99 2.13
CA LEU A 119 12.15 -19.05 1.15
C LEU A 119 10.80 -19.76 0.92
N LEU A 120 10.09 -20.10 2.01
CA LEU A 120 8.78 -20.75 1.91
C LEU A 120 7.77 -19.86 1.18
N ILE A 121 7.73 -18.57 1.49
CA ILE A 121 6.81 -17.61 0.85
C ILE A 121 7.15 -17.45 -0.63
N ILE A 122 8.41 -17.18 -0.98
CA ILE A 122 8.80 -16.97 -2.38
C ILE A 122 8.53 -18.23 -3.21
N LYS A 123 8.89 -19.39 -2.67
CA LYS A 123 8.66 -20.68 -3.34
C LYS A 123 7.18 -20.99 -3.51
N ASP A 124 6.36 -20.76 -2.48
CA ASP A 124 4.92 -20.99 -2.58
C ASP A 124 4.27 -20.04 -3.58
N MET A 125 4.58 -18.76 -3.49
CA MET A 125 3.89 -17.74 -4.27
C MET A 125 4.25 -17.77 -5.75
N PHE A 126 5.54 -17.87 -6.04
CA PHE A 126 6.08 -17.48 -7.33
C PHE A 126 6.70 -18.65 -8.09
N ALA A 127 7.07 -19.73 -7.39
CA ALA A 127 7.72 -20.88 -8.00
C ALA A 127 6.79 -22.08 -8.20
N ASP A 128 6.24 -22.62 -7.11
CA ASP A 128 5.70 -23.98 -7.10
C ASP A 128 4.21 -24.05 -6.66
N ARG A 129 3.64 -23.02 -6.00
CA ARG A 129 2.25 -22.97 -5.51
C ARG A 129 1.81 -24.22 -4.73
N LYS A 130 2.69 -24.69 -3.84
CA LYS A 130 2.54 -25.95 -3.12
C LYS A 130 1.47 -25.89 -2.00
N PHE A 131 1.43 -24.82 -1.23
CA PHE A 131 0.63 -24.69 0.00
C PHE A 131 -0.74 -24.05 -0.25
N ARG A 132 -0.87 -23.17 -1.25
CA ARG A 132 -2.15 -22.56 -1.74
C ARG A 132 -2.92 -21.69 -0.73
N THR A 133 -2.66 -21.80 0.58
CA THR A 133 -3.29 -20.99 1.63
C THR A 133 -2.29 -20.65 2.74
N ALA A 134 -2.47 -19.49 3.39
CA ALA A 134 -1.62 -19.06 4.52
C ALA A 134 -1.69 -20.02 5.72
N GLY A 135 -2.80 -20.75 5.90
CA GLY A 135 -2.94 -21.74 6.97
C GLY A 135 -1.97 -22.93 6.82
N ARG A 136 -1.84 -23.47 5.60
CA ARG A 136 -0.91 -24.55 5.31
C ARG A 136 0.56 -24.11 5.40
N LEU A 137 0.83 -22.87 5.01
CA LEU A 137 2.15 -22.26 5.19
C LEU A 137 2.49 -22.14 6.68
N ALA A 138 1.52 -21.79 7.52
CA ALA A 138 1.68 -21.68 8.96
C ALA A 138 1.92 -23.03 9.65
N GLU A 139 1.22 -24.07 9.22
CA GLU A 139 1.45 -25.45 9.67
C GLU A 139 2.88 -25.94 9.34
N GLU A 140 3.36 -25.67 8.12
CA GLU A 140 4.72 -26.05 7.69
C GLU A 140 5.81 -25.25 8.42
N TYR A 141 5.56 -23.97 8.68
CA TYR A 141 6.53 -23.10 9.33
C TYR A 141 6.60 -23.31 10.85
N GLY A 142 5.48 -23.66 11.49
CA GLY A 142 5.37 -23.82 12.94
C GLY A 142 4.97 -22.54 13.68
N SER A 143 4.13 -21.69 13.07
CA SER A 143 3.69 -20.39 13.64
C SER A 143 2.18 -20.24 13.49
N THR A 144 1.62 -19.14 14.00
CA THR A 144 0.19 -18.87 13.85
C THR A 144 -0.14 -18.42 12.42
N LYS A 145 -1.37 -18.71 11.98
CA LYS A 145 -1.87 -18.28 10.67
C LYS A 145 -1.81 -16.76 10.49
N GLU A 146 -2.05 -16.01 11.56
CA GLU A 146 -2.08 -14.56 11.52
C GLU A 146 -0.69 -13.97 11.28
N GLU A 147 0.29 -14.41 12.05
CA GLU A 147 1.71 -14.06 11.89
C GLU A 147 2.21 -14.36 10.47
N VAL A 148 2.02 -15.59 10.02
CA VAL A 148 2.44 -15.98 8.67
C VAL A 148 1.72 -15.17 7.60
N ALA A 149 0.45 -14.82 7.80
CA ALA A 149 -0.28 -13.96 6.86
C ALA A 149 0.28 -12.52 6.80
N LYS A 150 0.69 -11.94 7.94
CA LYS A 150 1.31 -10.60 8.01
C LYS A 150 2.67 -10.57 7.32
N SER A 151 3.52 -11.55 7.63
CA SER A 151 4.83 -11.72 6.99
C SER A 151 4.68 -11.98 5.48
N PHE A 152 3.70 -12.79 5.08
CA PHE A 152 3.35 -13.06 3.70
C PHE A 152 2.96 -11.79 2.94
N LYS A 153 2.07 -10.96 3.49
CA LYS A 153 1.66 -9.69 2.87
C LYS A 153 2.85 -8.77 2.65
N SER A 154 3.73 -8.65 3.64
CA SER A 154 4.90 -7.78 3.61
C SER A 154 5.92 -8.21 2.56
N ILE A 155 6.24 -9.52 2.50
CA ILE A 155 7.15 -10.06 1.48
C ILE A 155 6.54 -9.93 0.09
N LYS A 156 5.26 -10.31 -0.09
CA LYS A 156 4.57 -10.14 -1.37
C LYS A 156 4.62 -8.69 -1.85
N PHE A 157 4.30 -7.74 -0.97
CA PHE A 157 4.30 -6.32 -1.31
C PHE A 157 5.69 -5.88 -1.76
N THR A 158 6.72 -6.19 -0.97
CA THR A 158 8.11 -5.82 -1.25
C THR A 158 8.57 -6.33 -2.63
N VAL A 159 8.36 -7.61 -2.89
CA VAL A 159 8.69 -8.24 -4.17
C VAL A 159 7.86 -7.63 -5.31
N SER A 160 6.58 -7.34 -5.08
CA SER A 160 5.72 -6.71 -6.09
C SER A 160 6.15 -5.30 -6.43
N VAL A 161 6.55 -4.51 -5.44
CA VAL A 161 7.07 -3.15 -5.61
C VAL A 161 8.34 -3.17 -6.46
N PHE A 162 9.23 -4.12 -6.20
CA PHE A 162 10.45 -4.32 -6.99
C PHE A 162 10.15 -4.57 -8.48
N TYR A 163 9.33 -5.58 -8.78
CA TYR A 163 9.05 -5.98 -10.18
C TYR A 163 8.07 -5.06 -10.91
N LYS A 164 7.02 -4.54 -10.25
CA LYS A 164 6.06 -3.63 -10.89
C LYS A 164 6.62 -2.21 -11.03
N GLY A 165 7.52 -1.81 -10.12
CA GLY A 165 8.14 -0.49 -10.13
C GLY A 165 9.37 -0.39 -11.04
N ASN A 166 9.85 -1.50 -11.62
CA ASN A 166 11.14 -1.59 -12.32
C ASN A 166 12.30 -1.03 -11.47
N MET A 167 12.31 -1.38 -10.18
CA MET A 167 13.29 -0.87 -9.24
C MET A 167 14.66 -1.53 -9.45
N SER A 168 15.73 -0.80 -9.15
CA SER A 168 17.05 -1.41 -8.99
C SER A 168 17.15 -2.15 -7.65
N PHE A 169 18.14 -3.04 -7.50
CA PHE A 169 18.43 -3.66 -6.19
C PHE A 169 18.82 -2.61 -5.15
N GLU A 170 19.50 -1.53 -5.54
CA GLU A 170 19.82 -0.42 -4.62
C GLU A 170 18.55 0.27 -4.11
N ASP A 171 17.54 0.45 -4.95
CA ASP A 171 16.25 1.01 -4.55
C ASP A 171 15.50 0.07 -3.60
N LEU A 172 15.57 -1.25 -3.86
CA LEU A 172 14.98 -2.27 -2.99
C LEU A 172 15.66 -2.28 -1.61
N GLU A 173 16.98 -2.18 -1.55
CA GLU A 173 17.74 -2.09 -0.30
C GLU A 173 17.35 -0.83 0.49
N LYS A 174 17.27 0.32 -0.18
CA LYS A 174 16.80 1.58 0.42
C LYS A 174 15.40 1.41 0.99
N PHE A 175 14.45 0.93 0.18
CA PHE A 175 13.06 0.70 0.60
C PHE A 175 12.96 -0.26 1.79
N SER A 176 13.67 -1.39 1.74
CA SER A 176 13.66 -2.40 2.81
C SER A 176 14.24 -1.88 4.12
N LYS A 177 15.22 -0.97 4.03
CA LYS A 177 15.84 -0.32 5.18
C LYS A 177 15.00 0.83 5.73
N SER A 178 14.61 1.79 4.89
CA SER A 178 13.94 3.02 5.30
C SER A 178 12.48 2.77 5.67
N ASP A 179 11.80 1.94 4.90
CA ASP A 179 10.35 1.83 5.01
C ASP A 179 9.95 0.59 5.82
N LEU A 180 10.61 -0.55 5.59
CA LEU A 180 10.33 -1.78 6.34
C LEU A 180 11.17 -1.92 7.61
N GLY A 181 12.25 -1.14 7.78
CA GLY A 181 13.11 -1.17 8.95
C GLY A 181 13.88 -2.49 9.12
N LEU A 182 14.19 -3.20 8.04
CA LEU A 182 14.94 -4.46 8.09
C LEU A 182 16.44 -4.22 8.36
N SER A 183 17.10 -5.18 9.01
CA SER A 183 18.55 -5.18 9.19
C SER A 183 19.28 -5.54 7.89
N ASN A 184 20.55 -5.15 7.76
CA ASN A 184 21.36 -5.44 6.56
C ASN A 184 21.40 -6.93 6.21
N ASP A 185 21.50 -7.83 7.21
CA ASP A 185 21.53 -9.28 6.97
C ASP A 185 20.22 -9.78 6.35
N LYS A 186 19.08 -9.25 6.81
CA LYS A 186 17.76 -9.60 6.26
C LYS A 186 17.54 -9.02 4.88
N ILE A 187 18.06 -7.82 4.63
CA ILE A 187 18.06 -7.20 3.30
C ILE A 187 18.89 -8.06 2.34
N GLY A 188 20.08 -8.49 2.74
CA GLY A 188 20.93 -9.39 1.95
C GLY A 188 20.22 -10.71 1.63
N ALA A 189 19.58 -11.34 2.63
CA ALA A 189 18.77 -12.53 2.43
C ALA A 189 17.60 -12.30 1.45
N LEU A 190 16.92 -11.15 1.54
CA LEU A 190 15.83 -10.80 0.62
C LEU A 190 16.32 -10.70 -0.83
N VAL A 191 17.42 -9.96 -1.05
CA VAL A 191 18.04 -9.80 -2.36
C VAL A 191 18.49 -11.14 -2.93
N GLU A 192 19.18 -11.95 -2.13
CA GLU A 192 19.65 -13.28 -2.53
C GLU A 192 18.49 -14.16 -3.01
N ARG A 193 17.38 -14.20 -2.27
CA ARG A 193 16.21 -14.99 -2.68
C ARG A 193 15.52 -14.44 -3.92
N ILE A 194 15.44 -13.12 -4.09
CA ILE A 194 14.88 -12.54 -5.32
C ILE A 194 15.74 -12.93 -6.53
N MET A 195 17.06 -12.88 -6.40
CA MET A 195 17.99 -13.30 -7.45
C MET A 195 17.90 -14.80 -7.73
N GLU A 196 17.86 -15.64 -6.69
CA GLU A 196 17.74 -17.10 -6.83
C GLU A 196 16.49 -17.51 -7.63
N PHE A 197 15.39 -16.79 -7.44
CA PHE A 197 14.09 -17.09 -8.07
C PHE A 197 13.75 -16.14 -9.23
N SER A 198 14.71 -15.39 -9.78
CA SER A 198 14.48 -14.29 -10.73
C SER A 198 13.58 -14.69 -11.90
N ASP A 199 13.90 -15.77 -12.60
CA ASP A 199 13.15 -16.23 -13.78
C ASP A 199 11.68 -16.55 -13.45
N LYS A 200 11.43 -17.14 -12.28
CA LYS A 200 10.08 -17.52 -11.86
C LYS A 200 9.27 -16.31 -11.44
N LEU A 201 9.92 -15.39 -10.72
CA LEU A 201 9.35 -14.11 -10.32
C LEU A 201 9.00 -13.25 -11.54
N GLU A 202 9.91 -13.08 -12.48
CA GLU A 202 9.68 -12.35 -13.73
C GLU A 202 8.48 -12.91 -14.50
N ARG A 203 8.43 -14.23 -14.70
CA ARG A 203 7.29 -14.89 -15.36
C ARG A 203 5.98 -14.66 -14.62
N TYR A 204 5.98 -14.73 -13.30
CA TYR A 204 4.80 -14.46 -12.49
C TYR A 204 4.30 -13.03 -12.70
N PHE A 205 5.18 -12.03 -12.62
CA PHE A 205 4.77 -10.62 -12.76
C PHE A 205 4.38 -10.25 -14.19
N ILE A 206 5.03 -10.83 -15.20
CA ILE A 206 4.57 -10.71 -16.60
C ILE A 206 3.15 -11.27 -16.73
N PHE A 207 2.88 -12.45 -16.16
CA PHE A 207 1.55 -13.06 -16.19
C PHE A 207 0.50 -12.19 -15.48
N GLU A 208 0.81 -11.64 -14.30
CA GLU A 208 -0.09 -10.72 -13.58
C GLU A 208 -0.39 -9.46 -14.41
N GLN A 209 0.62 -8.85 -15.03
CA GLN A 209 0.44 -7.69 -15.92
C GLN A 209 -0.45 -8.02 -17.13
N LEU A 210 -0.27 -9.19 -17.74
CA LEU A 210 -1.13 -9.65 -18.84
C LEU A 210 -2.59 -9.85 -18.39
N MET A 211 -2.80 -10.36 -17.18
CA MET A 211 -4.13 -10.51 -16.60
C MET A 211 -4.79 -9.16 -16.30
N GLU A 212 -4.04 -8.18 -15.80
CA GLU A 212 -4.51 -6.80 -15.60
C GLU A 212 -4.90 -6.14 -16.92
N ILE A 213 -4.08 -6.28 -17.97
CA ILE A 213 -4.37 -5.78 -19.33
C ILE A 213 -5.65 -6.43 -19.87
N ARG A 214 -5.78 -7.76 -19.74
CA ARG A 214 -6.97 -8.49 -20.20
C ARG A 214 -8.23 -8.01 -19.50
N ALA A 215 -8.17 -7.75 -18.20
CA ALA A 215 -9.31 -7.20 -17.45
C ALA A 215 -9.69 -5.81 -17.97
N GLY A 216 -8.71 -4.93 -18.21
CA GLY A 216 -8.95 -3.61 -18.78
C GLY A 216 -9.57 -3.64 -20.19
N ILE A 217 -9.12 -4.58 -21.04
CA ILE A 217 -9.72 -4.79 -22.36
C ILE A 217 -11.19 -5.19 -22.23
N ASN A 218 -11.51 -6.13 -21.34
CA ASN A 218 -12.89 -6.58 -21.12
C ASN A 218 -13.80 -5.45 -20.63
N GLU A 219 -13.30 -4.58 -19.75
CA GLU A 219 -14.04 -3.42 -19.24
C GLU A 219 -14.35 -2.40 -20.35
N ILE A 220 -13.37 -2.13 -21.23
CA ILE A 220 -13.56 -1.29 -22.41
C ILE A 220 -14.59 -1.90 -23.36
N SER A 221 -14.49 -3.21 -23.65
CA SER A 221 -15.44 -3.92 -24.51
C SER A 221 -16.87 -3.83 -23.97
N ALA A 222 -17.06 -4.07 -22.67
CA ALA A 222 -18.37 -3.97 -22.03
C ALA A 222 -18.95 -2.55 -22.10
N THR A 223 -18.10 -1.53 -21.92
CA THR A 223 -18.51 -0.12 -22.01
C THR A 223 -18.91 0.25 -23.45
N LEU A 224 -18.21 -0.26 -24.46
CA LEU A 224 -18.54 -0.03 -25.86
C LEU A 224 -19.84 -0.71 -26.29
N GLU A 225 -20.15 -1.89 -25.72
CA GLU A 225 -21.42 -2.60 -25.98
C GLU A 225 -22.62 -1.89 -25.36
N GLN A 226 -22.46 -1.26 -24.20
CA GLN A 226 -23.53 -0.49 -23.53
C GLN A 226 -23.84 0.85 -24.20
N ASN A 227 -22.91 1.38 -25.02
CA ASN A 227 -23.07 2.64 -25.75
C ASN A 227 -23.53 2.46 -27.21
N LYS A 228 -23.86 1.23 -27.61
CA LYS A 228 -24.49 0.89 -28.90
C LYS A 228 -25.99 0.69 -28.73
#